data_AF-A0A5M3Q0L7-F1
#
_entry.id   AF-A0A5M3Q0L7-F1
#
_cell.length_a   1.000
_cell.length_b   1.000
_cell.length_c   1.000
_cell.angle_alpha   90.00
_cell.angle_beta   90.00
_cell.angle_gamma   90.00
#
_symmetry.space_group_name_H-M   'P 1'
#
loop_
_entity.id
_entity.type
_entity.pdbx_description
1 polymer ?
#
loop_
_entity_poly.entity_id
_entity_poly.type
_entity_poly.pdbx_seq_one_letter_code
_entity_poly.pdbx_strand_id
1 'polypeptide(L)' 'MASESRRRYRYGLFLNPQKRDPVVASLEAAESEARKMSLANNGTPVAVWDSSDRTIKLFAGYEVFEPARH' A
#
# COMPACT_ATOMS: atom_id res chain seq x y z
N MET A 1 7.05 -28.91 -3.26
CA MET A 1 5.99 -27.88 -3.17
C MET A 1 6.55 -26.70 -2.41
N ALA A 2 7.04 -25.67 -3.11
CA ALA A 2 7.49 -24.46 -2.44
C ALA A 2 6.28 -23.79 -1.79
N SER A 3 6.35 -23.55 -0.48
CA SER A 3 5.41 -22.70 0.23
C SER A 3 5.40 -21.34 -0.46
N GLU A 4 4.38 -21.08 -1.28
CA GLU A 4 4.03 -19.72 -1.66
C GLU A 4 3.70 -19.00 -0.35
N SER A 5 4.71 -18.37 0.24
CA SER A 5 4.53 -17.44 1.33
C SER A 5 3.50 -16.42 0.84
N ARG A 6 2.24 -16.56 1.28
CA ARG A 6 1.11 -15.72 0.86
C ARG A 6 1.55 -14.26 0.96
N ARG A 7 1.90 -13.66 -0.17
CA ARG A 7 2.33 -12.27 -0.23
C ARG A 7 1.12 -11.45 0.23
N ARG A 8 1.26 -10.81 1.37
CA ARG A 8 0.22 -9.98 1.99
C ARG A 8 0.70 -8.55 1.92
N TYR A 9 -0.15 -7.70 1.37
CA TYR A 9 0.12 -6.29 1.19
C TYR A 9 -0.86 -5.52 2.06
N ARG A 10 -0.35 -4.50 2.74
CA ARG A 10 -1.15 -3.62 3.59
C ARG A 10 -1.25 -2.26 2.90
N TYR A 11 -2.39 -1.59 3.05
CA TYR A 11 -2.53 -0.21 2.58
C TYR A 11 -3.20 0.66 3.63
N GLY A 12 -2.82 1.94 3.70
CA GLY A 12 -3.33 2.85 4.72
C GLY A 12 -2.67 4.21 4.67
N LEU A 13 -3.12 5.12 5.55
CA LEU A 13 -2.61 6.49 5.62
C LEU A 13 -1.11 6.49 5.93
N PHE A 14 -0.31 7.09 5.04
CA PHE A 14 1.15 6.98 5.11
C PHE A 14 1.75 7.52 6.41
N LEU A 15 1.26 8.67 6.87
CA LEU A 15 1.74 9.31 8.10
C LEU A 15 1.08 8.76 9.38
N ASN A 16 0.17 7.79 9.26
CA ASN A 16 -0.57 7.22 10.39
C ASN A 16 -0.84 5.71 10.23
N PRO A 17 0.19 4.87 10.03
CA PRO A 17 0.01 3.44 9.84
C PRO A 17 -0.61 2.79 11.08
N GLN A 18 -1.65 1.98 10.89
CA GLN A 18 -2.35 1.25 11.95
C GLN A 18 -2.11 -0.24 11.85
N LYS A 19 -1.93 -0.92 12.99
CA LYS A 19 -1.80 -2.40 13.04
C LYS A 19 -2.98 -3.15 12.40
N ARG A 20 -4.13 -2.48 12.29
CA ARG A 20 -5.39 -3.00 11.72
C ARG A 20 -5.68 -2.50 10.30
N ASP A 21 -4.72 -1.83 9.66
CA ASP A 21 -4.88 -1.43 8.26
C ASP A 21 -5.24 -2.65 7.39
N PRO A 22 -6.10 -2.49 6.37
CA PRO A 22 -6.53 -3.61 5.54
C PRO A 22 -5.36 -4.35 4.89
N VAL A 23 -5.52 -5.68 4.76
CA VAL A 23 -4.53 -6.56 4.15
C VAL A 23 -5.16 -7.33 2.99
N VAL A 24 -4.46 -7.36 1.85
CA VAL A 24 -4.89 -8.04 0.62
C VAL A 24 -3.80 -8.97 0.09
N ALA A 25 -4.20 -9.94 -0.75
CA ALA A 25 -3.31 -11.02 -1.21
C ALA A 25 -2.47 -10.67 -2.45
N SER A 26 -2.73 -9.53 -3.10
CA SER A 26 -1.97 -9.10 -4.29
C SER A 26 -1.59 -7.63 -4.22
N LEU A 27 -0.46 -7.29 -4.84
CA LEU A 27 0.02 -5.92 -4.90
C LEU A 27 -0.94 -5.05 -5.70
N GLU A 28 -1.43 -5.56 -6.83
CA GLU A 28 -2.41 -4.87 -7.68
C GLU A 28 -3.68 -4.49 -6.92
N ALA A 29 -4.21 -5.39 -6.07
CA ALA A 29 -5.36 -5.08 -5.24
C ALA A 29 -5.03 -3.97 -4.22
N ALA A 30 -3.85 -4.02 -3.59
CA ALA A 30 -3.44 -3.01 -2.62
C ALA A 30 -3.26 -1.64 -3.28
N GLU A 31 -2.68 -1.59 -4.47
CA GLU A 31 -2.53 -0.37 -5.26
C GLU A 31 -3.88 0.22 -5.69
N SER A 32 -4.81 -0.64 -6.14
CA SER A 32 -6.17 -0.22 -6.52
C SER A 32 -6.91 0.40 -5.33
N GLU A 33 -6.89 -0.27 -4.17
CA GLU A 33 -7.55 0.24 -2.96
C GLU A 33 -6.84 1.48 -2.38
N ALA A 34 -5.51 1.53 -2.41
CA ALA A 34 -4.76 2.71 -1.97
C ALA A 34 -5.08 3.94 -2.82
N ARG A 35 -5.15 3.79 -4.14
CA ARG A 35 -5.56 4.87 -5.06
C ARG A 35 -6.98 5.34 -4.76
N LYS A 36 -7.95 4.42 -4.64
CA LYS A 36 -9.34 4.75 -4.29
C LYS A 36 -9.42 5.53 -2.98
N MET A 37 -8.72 5.05 -1.94
CA MET A 37 -8.69 5.69 -0.64
C MET A 37 -8.06 7.08 -0.69
N SER A 38 -6.97 7.26 -1.44
CA SER A 38 -6.32 8.57 -1.58
C SER A 38 -7.26 9.57 -2.24
N LEU A 39 -7.89 9.19 -3.36
CA LEU A 39 -8.84 10.03 -4.08
C LEU A 39 -10.08 10.36 -3.23
N ALA A 40 -10.63 9.38 -2.50
CA ALA A 40 -11.76 9.58 -1.61
C ALA A 40 -11.44 10.52 -0.43
N ASN A 41 -10.17 10.62 -0.04
CA ASN A 41 -9.70 11.51 1.03
C ASN A 41 -8.99 12.75 0.49
N ASN A 42 -9.47 13.34 -0.62
CA ASN A 42 -8.97 14.59 -1.20
C ASN A 42 -7.45 14.59 -1.48
N GLY A 43 -6.92 13.45 -1.94
CA GLY A 43 -5.50 13.30 -2.26
C GLY A 43 -4.60 13.09 -1.04
N THR A 44 -5.17 12.77 0.12
CA THR A 44 -4.38 12.40 1.31
C THR A 44 -3.43 11.23 0.97
N PRO A 45 -2.16 11.29 1.40
CA PRO A 45 -1.19 10.24 1.08
C PRO A 45 -1.55 8.87 1.69
N VAL A 46 -1.65 7.85 0.83
CA VAL A 46 -1.91 6.45 1.18
C VAL A 46 -0.77 5.59 0.68
N ALA A 47 -0.14 4.84 1.58
CA ALA A 47 0.96 3.96 1.26
C ALA A 47 0.51 2.51 1.09
N VAL A 48 1.28 1.78 0.30
CA VAL A 48 1.23 0.32 0.20
C VAL A 48 2.51 -0.24 0.80
N TRP A 49 2.38 -1.22 1.70
CA TRP A 49 3.49 -1.90 2.35
C TRP A 49 3.53 -3.39 2.02
N ASP A 50 4.73 -3.97 1.99
CA ASP A 50 4.92 -5.42 1.94
C ASP A 50 4.73 -6.06 3.32
N SER A 51 4.90 -7.38 3.41
CA SER A 51 4.76 -8.14 4.66
C SER A 51 5.83 -7.83 5.72
N SER A 52 6.86 -7.06 5.36
CA SER A 52 7.93 -6.60 6.26
C SER A 52 7.77 -5.11 6.59
N ASP A 53 6.58 -4.55 6.35
CA ASP A 53 6.26 -3.13 6.54
C ASP A 53 7.11 -2.16 5.69
N ARG A 54 7.76 -2.65 4.62
CA ARG A 54 8.49 -1.78 3.70
C ARG A 54 7.51 -1.12 2.74
N THR A 55 7.61 0.19 2.60
CA THR A 55 6.81 0.92 1.61
C THR A 55 7.21 0.50 0.20
N ILE A 56 6.21 0.10 -0.59
CA ILE A 56 6.35 -0.26 -2.00
C ILE A 56 5.98 0.94 -2.87
N LYS A 57 4.87 1.60 -2.55
CA LYS A 57 4.30 2.73 -3.29
C LYS A 57 3.58 3.69 -2.36
N LEU A 58 3.49 4.94 -2.77
CA LEU A 58 2.70 5.99 -2.13
C LEU A 58 1.81 6.65 -3.18
N PHE A 59 0.53 6.79 -2.86
CA PHE A 59 -0.48 7.46 -3.68
C PHE A 59 -0.88 8.77 -3.01
N ALA A 60 -0.85 9.89 -3.73
CA ALA A 60 -1.29 11.20 -3.25
C ALA A 60 -2.16 11.87 -4.33
N GLY A 61 -3.45 11.56 -4.33
CA GLY A 61 -4.37 11.99 -5.37
C GLY A 61 -4.09 11.23 -6.67
N TYR A 62 -3.71 11.98 -7.71
CA TYR A 62 -3.34 11.41 -9.01
C TYR A 62 -1.84 11.08 -9.13
N GLU A 63 -1.04 11.50 -8.15
CA GLU A 63 0.40 11.24 -8.12
C GLU A 63 0.72 9.88 -7.49
N VAL A 64 1.76 9.22 -8.02
CA VAL A 64 2.28 7.94 -7.53
C VAL A 64 3.80 8.04 -7.35
N PHE A 65 4.28 7.63 -6.19
CA PHE A 65 5.70 7.63 -5.85
C PHE A 65 6.18 6.22 -5.53
N GLU A 66 7.33 5.85 -6.06
CA GLU A 66 8.02 4.59 -5.76
C GLU A 66 9.36 4.91 -5.07
N PRO A 67 9.68 4.30 -3.91
CA PRO A 67 10.97 4.49 -3.27
C PRO A 67 12.11 4.10 -4.22
N ALA A 68 13.14 4.94 -4.29
CA ALA A 68 14.34 4.63 -5.05
C ALA A 68 14.98 3.34 -4.52
N ARG A 69 15.31 2.42 -5.43
CA ARG A 69 16.10 1.23 -5.10
C ARG A 69 17.56 1.66 -5.07
N HIS A 70 18.13 1.72 -3.86
CA HIS A 70 19.57 1.91 -3.63
C HIS A 70 20.21 0.57 -3.29
#